data_AF-A0A363SKZ0-F1
#
_entry.id   AF-A0A363SKZ0-F1
#
_cell.length_a   1.000
_cell.length_b   1.000
_cell.length_c   1.000
_cell.angle_alpha   90.00
_cell.angle_beta   90.00
_cell.angle_gamma   90.00
#
_symmetry.space_group_name_H-M   'P 1'
#
loop_
_entity.id
_entity.type
_entity.pdbx_description
1 polymer ?
#
loop_
_entity_poly.entity_id
_entity_poly.type
_entity_poly.pdbx_seq_one_letter_code
_entity_poly.pdbx_strand_id
1 'polypeptide(L)'
;MPMRSLLEKLRSAPAAAPSLLPYSTIDLAVAALLIEAAQVDGSIPAAERRIMQQLVREHLQLPAEETAQLLEIAEGEFAAALDDWVFTQTVRQHYATEERLQVLGMMWRVVYADGRLARLEDALLGRTAAALGLTPAQADAARALAYARLNARDGGGE
;
A
#
# COMPACT_ATOMS: atom_id res chain seq x y z
N MET A 1 -12.97 -43.64 4.30
CA MET A 1 -13.12 -42.23 3.88
C MET A 1 -11.81 -41.49 4.16
N PRO A 2 -10.80 -41.50 3.27
CA PRO A 2 -9.50 -40.94 3.64
C PRO A 2 -9.49 -39.42 3.41
N MET A 3 -9.16 -38.70 4.48
CA MET A 3 -8.90 -37.25 4.59
C MET A 3 -7.91 -36.70 3.53
N ARG A 4 -7.23 -37.57 2.77
CA ARG A 4 -6.31 -37.22 1.67
C ARG A 4 -7.00 -36.50 0.51
N SER A 5 -8.26 -36.83 0.22
CA SER A 5 -9.00 -36.23 -0.90
C SER A 5 -9.38 -34.77 -0.67
N LEU A 6 -9.51 -34.34 0.59
CA LEU A 6 -9.87 -32.97 0.96
C LEU A 6 -8.66 -32.02 0.86
N LEU A 7 -7.46 -32.50 1.23
CA LEU A 7 -6.22 -31.74 1.10
C LEU A 7 -5.78 -31.59 -0.36
N GLU A 8 -6.08 -32.58 -1.21
CA GLU A 8 -5.83 -32.48 -2.65
C GLU A 8 -6.82 -31.49 -3.32
N LYS A 9 -8.09 -31.48 -2.90
CA LYS A 9 -9.09 -30.50 -3.34
C LYS A 9 -8.80 -29.07 -2.88
N LEU A 10 -8.20 -28.88 -1.71
CA LEU A 10 -7.75 -27.56 -1.24
C LEU A 10 -6.45 -27.10 -1.92
N ARG A 11 -5.62 -28.03 -2.43
CA ARG A 11 -4.45 -27.70 -3.24
C ARG A 11 -4.81 -27.28 -4.67
N SER A 12 -5.97 -27.71 -5.16
CA SER A 12 -6.59 -27.21 -6.38
C SER A 12 -7.44 -25.94 -6.13
N ALA A 13 -6.89 -24.98 -5.38
CA ALA A 13 -7.27 -23.59 -5.63
C ALA A 13 -6.98 -23.31 -7.12
N PRO A 14 -7.88 -22.66 -7.86
CA PRO A 14 -7.61 -22.34 -9.25
C PRO A 14 -6.30 -21.55 -9.28
N ALA A 15 -5.35 -22.02 -10.09
CA ALA A 15 -4.25 -21.17 -10.55
C ALA A 15 -4.90 -19.85 -10.96
N ALA A 16 -4.45 -18.74 -10.36
CA ALA A 16 -5.07 -17.42 -10.47
C ALA A 16 -5.62 -17.24 -11.88
N ALA A 17 -6.94 -17.09 -11.99
CA ALA A 17 -7.56 -16.72 -13.25
C ALA A 17 -6.77 -15.51 -13.81
N PRO A 18 -6.52 -15.43 -15.13
CA PRO A 18 -5.87 -14.26 -15.69
C PRO A 18 -6.60 -13.04 -15.14
N SER A 19 -5.88 -12.15 -14.47
CA SER A 19 -6.45 -10.97 -13.86
C SER A 19 -7.20 -10.21 -14.96
N LEU A 20 -8.53 -10.19 -14.86
CA LEU A 20 -9.41 -9.44 -15.76
C LEU A 20 -9.28 -7.94 -15.55
N LEU A 21 -8.51 -7.54 -14.54
CA LEU A 21 -8.19 -6.17 -14.21
C LEU A 21 -7.09 -5.67 -15.16
N PRO A 22 -7.20 -4.42 -15.65
CA PRO A 22 -6.23 -3.84 -16.58
C PRO A 22 -4.85 -3.56 -15.94
N TYR A 23 -4.72 -3.76 -14.63
CA TYR A 23 -3.51 -3.52 -13.84
C TYR A 23 -2.95 -4.82 -13.26
N SER A 24 -1.65 -4.83 -12.99
CA SER A 24 -1.03 -5.99 -12.35
C SER A 24 -1.48 -6.14 -10.90
N THR A 25 -1.45 -7.36 -10.38
CA THR A 25 -1.81 -7.64 -8.98
C THR A 25 -0.93 -6.87 -7.99
N ILE A 26 0.33 -6.62 -8.35
CA ILE A 26 1.27 -5.87 -7.50
C ILE A 26 0.93 -4.38 -7.47
N ASP A 27 0.57 -3.78 -8.60
CA ASP A 27 0.17 -2.36 -8.66
C ASP A 27 -1.10 -2.10 -7.83
N LEU A 28 -2.07 -3.01 -7.93
CA LEU A 28 -3.28 -2.99 -7.13
C LEU A 28 -2.98 -3.12 -5.63
N ALA A 29 -2.08 -4.03 -5.25
CA ALA A 29 -1.70 -4.20 -3.86
C ALA A 29 -1.00 -2.95 -3.30
N VAL A 30 -0.11 -2.32 -4.07
CA VAL A 30 0.52 -1.05 -3.65
C VAL A 30 -0.53 0.04 -3.50
N ALA A 31 -1.43 0.21 -4.48
CA ALA A 31 -2.49 1.20 -4.41
C ALA A 31 -3.44 0.97 -3.21
N ALA A 32 -3.83 -0.28 -2.95
CA ALA A 32 -4.68 -0.65 -1.81
C ALA A 32 -4.03 -0.33 -0.46
N LEU A 33 -2.72 -0.57 -0.29
CA LEU A 33 -2.01 -0.19 0.94
C LEU A 33 -1.97 1.33 1.15
N LEU A 34 -1.83 2.13 0.08
CA LEU A 34 -1.89 3.59 0.21
C LEU A 34 -3.30 4.08 0.57
N ILE A 35 -4.34 3.40 0.07
CA ILE A 35 -5.73 3.68 0.43
C ILE A 35 -5.98 3.36 1.91
N GLU A 36 -5.49 2.22 2.39
CA GLU A 36 -5.56 1.87 3.82
C GLU A 36 -4.92 2.94 4.69
N ALA A 37 -3.72 3.42 4.30
CA ALA A 37 -3.03 4.49 5.00
C ALA A 37 -3.81 5.81 5.00
N ALA A 38 -4.57 6.09 3.94
CA ALA A 38 -5.38 7.30 3.81
C ALA A 38 -6.77 7.20 4.48
N GLN A 39 -7.22 5.98 4.84
CA GLN A 39 -8.60 5.73 5.31
C GLN A 39 -8.66 5.27 6.76
N VAL A 40 -7.60 5.45 7.55
CA VAL A 40 -7.50 4.96 8.93
C VAL A 40 -8.66 5.42 9.81
N ASP A 41 -9.20 6.62 9.57
CA ASP A 41 -10.32 7.19 10.32
C ASP A 41 -11.71 7.01 9.67
N GLY A 42 -11.79 6.30 8.55
CA GLY A 42 -13.01 6.03 7.80
C GLY A 42 -13.32 7.03 6.68
N SER A 43 -12.49 8.04 6.46
CA SER A 43 -12.59 8.96 5.32
C SER A 43 -11.22 9.24 4.71
N ILE A 44 -11.17 9.65 3.44
CA ILE A 44 -9.93 10.08 2.79
C ILE A 44 -10.01 11.59 2.53
N PRO A 45 -9.33 12.43 3.32
CA PRO A 45 -9.22 13.86 3.07
C PRO A 45 -8.67 14.20 1.68
N ALA A 46 -9.06 15.35 1.14
CA ALA A 46 -8.63 15.78 -0.19
C ALA A 46 -7.10 15.97 -0.31
N ALA A 47 -6.42 16.35 0.78
CA ALA A 47 -4.96 16.48 0.82
C ALA A 47 -4.27 15.12 0.64
N GLU A 48 -4.72 14.12 1.39
CA GLU A 48 -4.22 12.74 1.30
C GLU A 48 -4.52 12.12 -0.06
N ARG A 49 -5.73 12.30 -0.61
CA ARG A 49 -6.06 11.81 -1.96
C ARG A 49 -5.14 12.38 -3.03
N ARG A 50 -4.78 13.67 -2.94
CA ARG A 50 -3.83 14.30 -3.89
C ARG A 50 -2.42 13.74 -3.75
N ILE A 51 -1.94 13.56 -2.51
CA ILE A 51 -0.63 12.96 -2.27
C ILE A 51 -0.60 11.53 -2.76
N MET A 52 -1.61 10.72 -2.46
CA MET A 52 -1.74 9.34 -2.94
C MET A 52 -1.74 9.27 -4.47
N GLN A 53 -2.54 10.09 -5.16
CA GLN A 53 -2.52 10.18 -6.62
C GLN A 53 -1.13 10.53 -7.16
N GLN A 54 -0.47 11.52 -6.57
CA GLN A 54 0.90 11.89 -6.96
C GLN A 54 1.86 10.71 -6.79
N LEU A 55 1.82 10.04 -5.64
CA LEU A 55 2.71 8.94 -5.29
C LEU A 55 2.55 7.75 -6.23
N VAL A 56 1.32 7.31 -6.49
CA VAL A 56 1.03 6.20 -7.40
C VAL A 56 1.51 6.54 -8.81
N ARG A 57 1.20 7.75 -9.27
CA ARG A 57 1.61 8.22 -10.60
C ARG A 57 3.13 8.20 -10.77
N GLU A 58 3.86 8.70 -9.78
CA GLU A 58 5.33 8.74 -9.80
C GLU A 58 5.95 7.34 -9.71
N HIS A 59 5.40 6.48 -8.85
CA HIS A 59 5.93 5.14 -8.60
C HIS A 59 5.70 4.20 -9.80
N LEU A 60 4.50 4.22 -10.37
CA LEU A 60 4.09 3.32 -11.45
C LEU A 60 4.23 3.91 -12.85
N GLN A 61 4.65 5.17 -12.95
CA GLN A 61 4.82 5.91 -14.21
C GLN A 61 3.55 5.95 -15.07
N LEU A 62 2.37 6.04 -14.43
CA LEU A 62 1.08 6.05 -15.10
C LEU A 62 0.63 7.48 -15.49
N PRO A 63 -0.21 7.64 -16.52
CA PRO A 63 -0.96 8.88 -16.76
C PRO A 63 -1.95 9.18 -15.62
N ALA A 64 -2.42 10.43 -15.54
CA ALA A 64 -3.35 10.85 -14.50
C ALA A 64 -4.69 10.08 -14.54
N GLU A 65 -5.20 9.81 -15.73
CA GLU A 65 -6.45 9.06 -15.93
C GLU A 65 -6.32 7.61 -15.48
N GLU A 66 -5.25 6.92 -15.91
CA GLU A 66 -4.96 5.55 -15.47
C GLU A 66 -4.68 5.47 -13.96
N THR A 67 -4.02 6.48 -13.39
CA THR A 67 -3.81 6.55 -11.94
C THR A 67 -5.14 6.64 -11.19
N ALA A 68 -6.07 7.47 -11.68
CA ALA A 68 -7.39 7.61 -11.06
C ALA A 68 -8.18 6.31 -11.16
N GLN A 69 -8.15 5.65 -12.32
CA GLN A 69 -8.82 4.37 -12.55
C GLN A 69 -8.23 3.25 -11.67
N LEU A 70 -6.89 3.16 -11.56
CA LEU A 70 -6.24 2.20 -10.66
C LEU A 70 -6.67 2.40 -9.21
N LEU A 71 -6.68 3.65 -8.74
CA LEU A 71 -7.10 3.97 -7.37
C LEU A 71 -8.56 3.63 -7.11
N GLU A 72 -9.46 3.87 -8.06
CA GLU A 72 -10.87 3.50 -7.94
C GLU A 72 -11.04 1.97 -7.83
N ILE A 73 -10.34 1.20 -8.67
CA ILE A 73 -10.37 -0.27 -8.62
C ILE A 73 -9.77 -0.75 -7.29
N ALA A 74 -8.62 -0.21 -6.89
CA ALA A 74 -7.97 -0.59 -5.63
C ALA A 74 -8.83 -0.24 -4.40
N GLU A 75 -9.59 0.85 -4.43
CA GLU A 75 -10.53 1.23 -3.36
C GLU A 75 -11.66 0.20 -3.24
N GLY A 76 -12.18 -0.28 -4.39
CA GLY A 76 -13.16 -1.38 -4.42
C GLY A 76 -12.60 -2.70 -3.91
N GLU A 77 -11.41 -3.09 -4.34
CA GLU A 77 -10.73 -4.32 -3.88
C GLU A 77 -10.40 -4.26 -2.38
N PHE A 78 -9.91 -3.12 -1.90
CA PHE A 78 -9.65 -2.89 -0.47
C PHE A 78 -10.94 -3.01 0.36
N ALA A 79 -12.04 -2.39 -0.09
CA ALA A 79 -13.33 -2.48 0.59
C ALA A 79 -13.94 -3.90 0.58
N ALA A 80 -13.62 -4.71 -0.43
CA ALA A 80 -14.07 -6.09 -0.55
C ALA A 80 -13.18 -7.10 0.20
N ALA A 81 -11.95 -6.72 0.52
CA ALA A 81 -11.00 -7.58 1.21
C ALA A 81 -11.40 -7.80 2.67
N LEU A 82 -11.18 -9.03 3.17
CA LEU A 82 -11.41 -9.35 4.58
C LEU A 82 -10.31 -8.79 5.50
N ASP A 83 -9.09 -8.62 4.97
CA ASP A 83 -7.92 -8.17 5.72
C ASP A 83 -6.82 -7.63 4.78
N ASP A 84 -5.95 -6.76 5.31
CA ASP A 84 -4.82 -6.12 4.62
C ASP A 84 -3.71 -7.12 4.21
N TRP A 85 -3.72 -8.32 4.81
CA TRP A 85 -2.71 -9.35 4.61
C TRP A 85 -2.53 -9.74 3.14
N VAL A 86 -3.61 -9.77 2.35
CA VAL A 86 -3.53 -10.13 0.92
C VAL A 86 -2.66 -9.15 0.14
N PHE A 87 -2.73 -7.85 0.47
CA PHE A 87 -1.96 -6.80 -0.20
C PHE A 87 -0.51 -6.79 0.28
N THR A 88 -0.29 -6.82 1.60
CA THR A 88 1.06 -6.86 2.16
C THR A 88 1.82 -8.12 1.73
N GLN A 89 1.15 -9.27 1.63
CA GLN A 89 1.75 -10.50 1.15
C GLN A 89 2.08 -10.45 -0.34
N THR A 90 1.20 -9.87 -1.16
CA THR A 90 1.47 -9.65 -2.59
C THR A 90 2.72 -8.79 -2.77
N VAL A 91 2.79 -7.65 -2.06
CA VAL A 91 3.99 -6.79 -2.10
C VAL A 91 5.22 -7.54 -1.62
N ARG A 92 5.13 -8.26 -0.50
CA ARG A 92 6.25 -8.99 0.07
C ARG A 92 6.81 -10.09 -0.84
N GLN A 93 5.95 -10.77 -1.61
CA GLN A 93 6.36 -11.87 -2.48
C GLN A 93 6.99 -11.39 -3.80
N HIS A 94 6.56 -10.23 -4.30
CA HIS A 94 6.95 -9.73 -5.61
C HIS A 94 8.05 -8.68 -5.58
N TYR A 95 8.19 -7.93 -4.49
CA TYR A 95 9.16 -6.84 -4.36
C TYR A 95 10.38 -7.21 -3.52
N ALA A 96 11.54 -6.71 -3.94
CA ALA A 96 12.76 -6.74 -3.15
C ALA A 96 12.65 -5.84 -1.90
N THR A 97 13.62 -5.93 -0.99
CA THR A 97 13.61 -5.16 0.26
C THR A 97 13.54 -3.65 0.01
N GLU A 98 14.27 -3.17 -0.98
CA GLU A 98 14.38 -1.77 -1.35
C GLU A 98 13.03 -1.23 -1.85
N GLU A 99 12.32 -2.00 -2.66
CA GLU A 99 10.99 -1.66 -3.18
C GLU A 99 9.95 -1.70 -2.06
N ARG A 100 10.01 -2.68 -1.16
CA ARG A 100 9.15 -2.75 0.04
C ARG A 100 9.35 -1.53 0.95
N LEU A 101 10.58 -1.05 1.09
CA LEU A 101 10.88 0.19 1.81
C LEU A 101 10.32 1.43 1.11
N GLN A 102 10.31 1.46 -0.22
CA GLN A 102 9.67 2.53 -0.97
C GLN A 102 8.17 2.55 -0.73
N VAL A 103 7.48 1.40 -0.78
CA VAL A 103 6.05 1.29 -0.48
C VAL A 103 5.74 1.80 0.94
N LEU A 104 6.48 1.32 1.95
CA LEU A 104 6.30 1.82 3.33
C LEU A 104 6.55 3.33 3.44
N GLY A 105 7.59 3.84 2.76
CA GLY A 105 7.88 5.28 2.72
C GLY A 105 6.79 6.10 2.02
N MET A 106 6.13 5.54 1.01
CA MET A 106 4.97 6.16 0.36
C MET A 106 3.78 6.22 1.31
N MET A 107 3.48 5.14 2.05
CA MET A 107 2.42 5.16 3.05
C MET A 107 2.69 6.20 4.15
N TRP A 108 3.94 6.34 4.61
CA TRP A 108 4.31 7.42 5.55
C TRP A 108 4.03 8.82 4.99
N ARG A 109 4.28 9.03 3.69
CA ARG A 109 3.99 10.32 3.04
C ARG A 109 2.50 10.62 2.95
N VAL A 110 1.66 9.58 2.85
CA VAL A 110 0.19 9.72 2.89
C VAL A 110 -0.24 10.18 4.27
N VAL A 111 0.14 9.47 5.33
CA VAL A 111 -0.31 9.83 6.70
C VAL A 111 0.26 11.16 7.19
N TYR A 112 1.41 11.61 6.67
CA TYR A 112 1.95 12.92 7.00
C TYR A 112 1.34 14.08 6.19
N ALA A 113 0.43 13.83 5.25
CA ALA A 113 -0.04 14.84 4.30
C ALA A 113 -0.72 16.06 4.97
N ASP A 114 -1.31 15.88 6.15
CA ASP A 114 -1.95 16.95 6.93
C ASP A 114 -1.05 17.55 8.03
N GLY A 115 0.20 17.05 8.14
CA GLY A 115 1.18 17.47 9.15
C GLY A 115 0.96 16.90 10.55
N ARG A 116 -0.01 16.00 10.73
CA ARG A 116 -0.31 15.34 12.01
C ARG A 116 -0.03 13.85 11.87
N LEU A 117 0.26 13.21 13.00
CA LEU A 117 0.37 11.76 13.05
C LEU A 117 -0.44 11.27 14.23
N ALA A 118 -1.49 10.51 13.95
CA ALA A 118 -2.29 9.85 14.95
C ALA A 118 -1.63 8.54 15.42
N ARG A 119 -1.95 8.13 16.65
CA ARG A 119 -1.47 6.86 17.20
C ARG A 119 -1.93 5.65 16.38
N LEU A 120 -3.11 5.73 15.77
CA LEU A 120 -3.67 4.65 14.95
C LEU A 120 -2.88 4.47 13.64
N GLU A 121 -2.50 5.57 12.99
CA GLU A 121 -1.63 5.56 11.80
C GLU A 121 -0.26 4.98 12.16
N ASP A 122 0.38 5.46 13.23
CA ASP A 122 1.68 4.95 13.67
C ASP A 122 1.65 3.43 13.93
N ALA A 123 0.57 2.95 14.57
CA ALA A 123 0.35 1.53 14.79
C ALA A 123 0.07 0.75 13.48
N LEU A 124 -0.69 1.32 12.54
CA LEU A 124 -0.90 0.76 11.20
C LEU A 124 0.45 0.57 10.50
N LEU A 125 1.24 1.63 10.33
CA LEU A 125 2.49 1.53 9.58
C LEU A 125 3.51 0.62 10.28
N GLY A 126 3.48 0.55 11.62
CA GLY A 126 4.24 -0.44 12.38
C GLY A 126 3.87 -1.89 12.02
N ARG A 127 2.57 -2.23 12.00
CA ARG A 127 2.12 -3.59 11.62
C ARG A 127 2.41 -3.88 10.14
N THR A 128 2.21 -2.90 9.25
CA THR A 128 2.45 -3.07 7.82
C THR A 128 3.93 -3.31 7.54
N ALA A 129 4.85 -2.58 8.20
CA ALA A 129 6.28 -2.82 8.07
C ALA A 129 6.67 -4.27 8.44
N ALA A 130 6.11 -4.79 9.53
CA ALA A 130 6.32 -6.18 9.94
C ALA A 130 5.74 -7.17 8.92
N ALA A 131 4.54 -6.92 8.39
CA ALA A 131 3.90 -7.76 7.37
C ALA A 131 4.70 -7.80 6.05
N LEU A 132 5.27 -6.65 5.65
CA LEU A 132 6.20 -6.51 4.53
C LEU A 132 7.55 -7.19 4.78
N GLY A 133 7.83 -7.66 6.01
CA GLY A 133 9.07 -8.34 6.36
C GLY A 133 10.25 -7.38 6.49
N LEU A 134 10.00 -6.16 6.95
CA LEU A 134 11.01 -5.14 7.23
C LEU A 134 11.40 -5.16 8.70
N THR A 135 12.68 -4.96 8.98
CA THR A 135 13.18 -4.83 10.36
C THR A 135 12.79 -3.47 10.95
N PRO A 136 12.73 -3.32 12.30
CA PRO A 136 12.46 -2.04 12.93
C PRO A 136 13.40 -0.92 12.45
N ALA A 137 14.70 -1.20 12.33
CA ALA A 137 15.68 -0.22 11.85
C ALA A 137 15.41 0.24 10.41
N GLN A 138 14.97 -0.66 9.53
CA GLN A 138 14.59 -0.31 8.16
C GLN A 138 13.30 0.52 8.12
N ALA A 139 12.31 0.17 8.95
CA ALA A 139 11.07 0.92 9.07
C ALA A 139 11.31 2.35 9.59
N ASP A 140 12.15 2.50 10.62
CA ASP A 140 12.55 3.79 11.17
C ASP A 140 13.28 4.65 10.13
N ALA A 141 14.18 4.03 9.36
CA ALA A 141 14.89 4.72 8.28
C ALA A 141 13.94 5.20 7.16
N ALA A 142 12.96 4.38 6.78
CA ALA A 142 11.95 4.75 5.78
C ALA A 142 11.08 5.91 6.27
N ARG A 143 10.66 5.89 7.54
CA ARG A 143 9.93 6.98 8.19
C ARG A 143 10.73 8.28 8.21
N ALA A 144 11.99 8.22 8.65
CA ALA A 144 12.87 9.39 8.71
C ALA A 144 13.07 10.03 7.32
N LEU A 145 13.23 9.21 6.29
CA LEU A 145 13.35 9.67 4.91
C LEU A 145 12.06 10.30 4.38
N ALA A 146 10.90 9.71 4.70
CA ALA A 146 9.60 10.27 4.34
C ALA A 146 9.39 11.66 4.99
N TYR A 147 9.71 11.78 6.27
CA TYR A 147 9.62 13.05 7.02
C TYR A 147 10.57 14.11 6.46
N ALA A 148 11.83 13.76 6.15
CA ALA A 148 12.79 14.69 5.56
C ALA A 148 12.33 15.24 4.20
N ARG A 149 11.68 14.40 3.38
CA ARG A 149 11.14 14.80 2.06
C ARG A 149 9.95 15.75 2.16
N LEU A 150 9.13 15.64 3.21
CA LEU A 150 8.05 16.59 3.49
C LEU A 150 8.63 17.98 3.76
N ASN A 151 9.55 18.08 4.73
CA ASN A 151 10.15 19.35 5.12
C ASN A 151 10.93 20.03 3.99
N ALA A 152 11.52 19.26 3.07
CA ALA A 152 12.20 19.80 1.90
C ALA A 152 11.24 20.44 0.87
N ARG A 153 9.96 20.03 0.82
CA ARG A 153 8.94 20.64 -0.05
C ARG A 153 8.38 21.94 0.55
N ASP A 154 8.25 22.01 1.87
CA ASP A 154 7.67 23.17 2.56
C ASP A 154 8.65 24.36 2.69
N GLY A 155 9.96 24.10 2.67
CA GLY A 155 11.00 25.14 2.73
C GLY A 155 11.34 25.86 1.41
N GLY A 156 10.57 25.62 0.33
CA GLY A 156 10.81 26.17 -1.02
C GLY A 156 9.92 27.34 -1.41
N GLY A 157 9.16 27.90 -0.47
CA GLY A 157 8.21 28.99 -0.70
C GLY A 157 8.41 30.15 0.27
N GLU A 158 9.55 30.83 0.17
CA GLU A 158 9.76 32.20 0.69
C GLU A 158 10.38 33.07 -0.41
#